data_AF-A0A413MG05-F1
#
_entry.id   AF-A0A413MG05-F1
#
_cell.length_a   1.000
_cell.length_b   1.000
_cell.length_c   1.000
_cell.angle_alpha   90.00
_cell.angle_beta   90.00
_cell.angle_gamma   90.00
#
_symmetry.space_group_name_H-M   'P 1'
#
loop_
_entity.id
_entity.type
_entity.pdbx_description
1 polymer ?
#
loop_
_entity_poly.entity_id
_entity_poly.type
_entity_poly.pdbx_seq_one_letter_code
_entity_poly.pdbx_strand_id
1 'polypeptide(L)'
;MKARTKIEKQVAASNEKLTAISPKVLTWAIRKVAGHVCFRTSAHKCTCGDCGRHFDHEGKGKSVCCPHCGTRLEIKDTLKRTLKENCYFSSLEVIDHLQVQRVFRLEATFRKGIPMEIDCWEACRLWLNAEGKSAVTARARTLSYYVDCFDWASEITLKRPNEVHWLIADTYVYPHYRVLPELKRNGMKGKLPDCHPMKLMKAVLTDSRMETILKSKDLHAVSYFVKRPLELDRCWQSYKVATRHHYRPSDMGLWADTIRLLEQCGKDICNLKYICPQNLRTEHDYWMNRHNQMEQKRRSQEQMQRAKRKEAEFYKEKSRYFGITITDKDLVISVLDSLEAFQAEGNALHHCVFQCEYYAKAGSLILSAHDKEGNRIETIEFSLTEGKVIQSRGLCNTNTAHHDRIVRLVNAHAHQILAAKQTA
;
A
#
# COMPACT_ATOMS: atom_id res chain seq x y z
N MET A 1 15.03 23.43 -20.73
CA MET A 1 15.33 24.50 -19.74
C MET A 1 16.82 24.85 -19.82
N LYS A 2 17.24 26.06 -19.42
CA LYS A 2 18.68 26.40 -19.38
C LYS A 2 19.37 25.65 -18.24
N ALA A 3 20.57 25.12 -18.50
CA ALA A 3 21.41 24.47 -17.49
C ALA A 3 21.93 25.50 -16.47
N ARG A 4 21.73 25.23 -15.18
CA ARG A 4 22.13 26.12 -14.08
C ARG A 4 23.22 25.50 -13.21
N THR A 5 23.06 24.22 -12.86
CA THR A 5 23.99 23.49 -12.01
C THR A 5 25.18 22.91 -12.79
N LYS A 6 26.25 22.55 -12.08
CA LYS A 6 27.44 21.91 -12.69
C LYS A 6 27.08 20.63 -13.45
N ILE A 7 26.24 19.77 -12.85
CA ILE A 7 25.80 18.52 -13.49
C ILE A 7 24.92 18.78 -14.70
N GLU A 8 24.00 19.75 -14.66
CA GLU A 8 23.16 20.07 -15.82
C GLU A 8 23.98 20.57 -17.02
N LYS A 9 25.04 21.34 -16.78
CA LYS A 9 25.96 21.80 -17.84
C LYS A 9 26.72 20.63 -18.46
N GLN A 10 27.24 19.72 -17.63
CA GLN A 10 27.92 18.51 -18.09
C GLN A 10 26.95 17.62 -18.88
N VAL A 11 25.75 17.38 -18.37
CA VAL A 11 24.71 16.59 -19.02
C VAL A 11 24.30 17.21 -20.36
N ALA A 12 24.16 18.53 -20.46
CA ALA A 12 23.84 19.19 -21.73
C ALA A 12 24.92 18.89 -22.79
N ALA A 13 26.20 19.00 -22.45
CA ALA A 13 27.30 18.69 -23.35
C ALA A 13 27.40 17.18 -23.70
N SER A 14 27.19 16.29 -22.73
CA SER A 14 27.24 14.84 -22.96
C SER A 14 26.04 14.31 -23.73
N ASN A 15 24.88 14.98 -23.63
CA ASN A 15 23.64 14.60 -24.32
C ASN A 15 23.78 14.65 -25.84
N GLU A 16 24.58 15.58 -26.36
CA GLU A 16 24.86 15.75 -27.79
C GLU A 16 25.77 14.65 -28.36
N LYS A 17 26.58 14.01 -27.52
CA LYS A 17 27.53 12.95 -27.92
C LYS A 17 26.89 11.56 -27.96
N LEU A 18 25.69 11.38 -27.41
CA LEU A 18 25.03 10.08 -27.35
C LEU A 18 24.57 9.64 -28.75
N THR A 19 25.01 8.47 -29.17
CA THR A 19 24.62 7.86 -30.45
C THR A 19 23.27 7.15 -30.36
N ALA A 20 22.76 6.74 -31.53
CA ALA A 20 21.62 5.85 -31.63
C ALA A 20 21.81 4.57 -30.79
N ILE A 21 20.71 3.97 -30.36
CA ILE A 21 20.72 2.74 -29.58
C ILE A 21 21.36 1.59 -30.38
N SER A 22 22.13 0.74 -29.69
CA SER A 22 22.72 -0.43 -30.33
C SER A 22 21.65 -1.41 -30.83
N PRO A 23 21.78 -1.95 -32.06
CA PRO A 23 20.87 -2.96 -32.60
C PRO A 23 20.71 -4.19 -31.70
N LYS A 24 21.77 -4.57 -30.97
CA LYS A 24 21.74 -5.70 -30.02
C LYS A 24 20.76 -5.47 -28.87
N VAL A 25 20.64 -4.23 -28.40
CA VAL A 25 19.70 -3.86 -27.33
C VAL A 25 18.27 -3.94 -27.87
N LEU A 26 18.04 -3.42 -29.08
CA LEU A 26 16.73 -3.49 -29.73
C LEU A 26 16.29 -4.94 -29.99
N THR A 27 17.16 -5.78 -30.53
CA THR A 27 16.87 -7.22 -30.72
C THR A 27 16.54 -7.92 -29.40
N TRP A 28 17.26 -7.60 -28.33
CA TRP A 28 16.93 -8.13 -27.00
C TRP A 28 15.55 -7.66 -26.52
N ALA A 29 15.23 -6.37 -26.67
CA ALA A 29 13.95 -5.81 -26.25
C ALA A 29 12.79 -6.46 -27.02
N ILE A 30 12.91 -6.62 -28.34
CA ILE A 30 11.90 -7.29 -29.17
C ILE A 30 11.66 -8.73 -28.71
N ARG A 31 12.70 -9.46 -28.30
CA ARG A 31 12.57 -10.88 -27.91
C ARG A 31 12.12 -11.11 -26.46
N LYS A 32 12.34 -10.14 -25.57
CA LYS A 32 12.17 -10.31 -24.12
C LYS A 32 11.13 -9.39 -23.50
N VAL A 33 10.88 -8.25 -24.12
CA VAL A 33 10.04 -7.19 -23.56
C VAL A 33 8.78 -6.99 -24.38
N ALA A 34 8.85 -7.06 -25.72
CA ALA A 34 7.67 -7.02 -26.56
C ALA A 34 6.76 -8.24 -26.30
N GLY A 35 5.46 -8.06 -26.49
CA GLY A 35 4.53 -9.17 -26.55
C GLY A 35 4.75 -10.00 -27.81
N HIS A 36 4.29 -11.24 -27.77
CA HIS A 36 4.33 -12.17 -28.91
C HIS A 36 2.96 -12.83 -28.98
N VAL A 37 2.12 -12.41 -29.92
CA VAL A 37 0.70 -12.79 -29.93
C VAL A 37 0.37 -13.79 -31.04
N CYS A 38 -0.64 -14.61 -30.80
CA CYS A 38 -1.28 -15.46 -31.78
C CYS A 38 -2.76 -15.11 -31.86
N PHE A 39 -3.23 -14.70 -33.03
CA PHE A 39 -4.65 -14.46 -33.24
C PHE A 39 -5.34 -15.79 -33.48
N ARG A 40 -6.33 -16.16 -32.65
CA ARG A 40 -7.13 -17.36 -32.86
C ARG A 40 -8.60 -17.01 -33.08
N THR A 41 -9.23 -17.67 -34.05
CA THR A 41 -10.68 -17.60 -34.29
C THR A 41 -11.40 -18.83 -33.74
N SER A 42 -12.73 -18.80 -33.68
CA SER A 42 -13.57 -19.90 -33.21
C SER A 42 -13.39 -21.21 -33.98
N ALA A 43 -12.92 -21.14 -35.24
CA ALA A 43 -12.62 -22.30 -36.08
C ALA A 43 -11.20 -22.86 -35.87
N HIS A 44 -10.54 -22.53 -34.75
CA HIS A 44 -9.17 -22.96 -34.41
C HIS A 44 -8.09 -22.53 -35.42
N LYS A 45 -8.42 -21.60 -36.32
CA LYS A 45 -7.49 -20.97 -37.25
C LYS A 45 -6.66 -19.93 -36.52
N CYS A 46 -5.35 -20.12 -36.54
CA CYS A 46 -4.39 -19.27 -35.87
C CYS A 46 -3.55 -18.47 -36.88
N THR A 47 -3.23 -17.23 -36.52
CA THR A 47 -2.27 -16.40 -37.24
C THR A 47 -1.18 -15.95 -36.28
N CYS A 48 0.08 -16.26 -36.63
CA CYS A 48 1.25 -15.80 -35.88
C CYS A 48 1.38 -14.28 -35.98
N GLY A 49 1.46 -13.58 -34.84
CA GLY A 49 1.71 -12.15 -34.80
C GLY A 49 3.14 -11.76 -35.18
N ASP A 50 4.12 -12.64 -34.94
CA ASP A 50 5.53 -12.36 -35.25
C ASP A 50 5.85 -12.47 -36.75
N CYS A 51 5.47 -13.58 -37.38
CA CYS A 51 5.81 -13.85 -38.79
C CYS A 51 4.63 -13.72 -39.76
N GLY A 52 3.43 -13.45 -39.27
CA GLY A 52 2.21 -13.29 -40.08
C GLY A 52 1.61 -14.59 -40.64
N ARG A 53 2.30 -15.74 -40.50
CA ARG A 53 1.85 -17.00 -41.11
C ARG A 53 0.70 -17.66 -40.36
N HIS A 54 -0.13 -18.35 -41.13
CA HIS A 54 -1.28 -19.10 -40.65
C HIS A 54 -0.88 -20.52 -40.24
N PHE A 55 -1.58 -21.06 -39.25
CA PHE A 55 -1.49 -22.44 -38.82
C PHE A 55 -2.75 -22.84 -38.04
N ASP A 56 -2.98 -24.14 -37.87
CA ASP A 56 -4.12 -24.65 -37.12
C ASP A 56 -3.68 -25.05 -35.71
N HIS A 57 -4.49 -24.72 -34.71
CA HIS A 57 -4.24 -25.12 -33.33
C HIS A 57 -5.55 -25.25 -32.53
N GLU A 58 -5.89 -26.49 -32.20
CA GLU A 58 -7.12 -26.87 -31.49
C GLU A 58 -6.97 -26.89 -29.94
N GLY A 59 -5.76 -26.67 -29.43
CA GLY A 59 -5.49 -26.74 -27.99
C GLY A 59 -6.20 -25.63 -27.19
N LYS A 60 -6.75 -25.97 -26.02
CA LYS A 60 -7.38 -25.00 -25.09
C LYS A 60 -6.37 -24.16 -24.29
N GLY A 61 -5.07 -24.26 -24.59
CA GLY A 61 -4.02 -23.53 -23.89
C GLY A 61 -4.04 -22.02 -24.14
N LYS A 62 -3.35 -21.26 -23.28
CA LYS A 62 -3.14 -19.81 -23.44
C LYS A 62 -1.89 -19.44 -24.26
N SER A 63 -1.11 -20.44 -24.68
CA SER A 63 0.09 -20.21 -25.50
C SER A 63 0.31 -21.33 -26.51
N VAL A 64 0.95 -20.99 -27.64
CA VAL A 64 1.31 -21.94 -28.70
C VAL A 64 2.66 -21.57 -29.29
N CYS A 65 3.47 -22.57 -29.66
CA CYS A 65 4.68 -22.31 -30.44
C CYS A 65 4.32 -22.24 -31.92
N CYS A 66 4.71 -21.17 -32.61
CA CYS A 66 4.48 -21.06 -34.03
C CYS A 66 5.31 -22.13 -34.77
N PRO A 67 4.69 -22.98 -35.62
CA PRO A 67 5.41 -24.02 -36.34
C PRO A 67 6.39 -23.45 -37.38
N HIS A 68 6.23 -22.18 -37.75
CA HIS A 68 7.00 -21.56 -38.82
C HIS A 68 8.17 -20.68 -38.37
N CYS A 69 8.07 -20.03 -37.20
CA CYS A 69 9.15 -19.18 -36.68
C CYS A 69 9.68 -19.66 -35.32
N GLY A 70 9.05 -20.66 -34.71
CA GLY A 70 9.46 -21.21 -33.42
C GLY A 70 9.15 -20.32 -32.20
N THR A 71 8.68 -19.08 -32.39
CA THR A 71 8.33 -18.21 -31.25
C THR A 71 7.17 -18.81 -30.46
N ARG A 72 7.28 -18.80 -29.12
CA ARG A 72 6.16 -19.06 -28.21
C ARG A 72 5.27 -17.81 -28.14
N LEU A 73 4.03 -17.95 -28.59
CA LEU A 73 3.04 -16.89 -28.69
C LEU A 73 1.97 -17.04 -27.61
N GLU A 74 1.48 -15.93 -27.07
CA GLU A 74 0.26 -15.86 -26.27
C GLU A 74 -0.97 -15.86 -27.18
N ILE A 75 -1.91 -16.78 -26.95
CA ILE A 75 -3.13 -16.87 -27.74
C ILE A 75 -4.10 -15.77 -27.32
N LYS A 76 -4.54 -14.98 -28.29
CA LYS A 76 -5.63 -14.01 -28.16
C LYS A 76 -6.81 -14.49 -29.00
N ASP A 77 -7.87 -14.93 -28.32
CA ASP A 77 -9.15 -15.25 -28.96
C ASP A 77 -9.83 -13.96 -29.40
N THR A 78 -9.71 -13.61 -30.69
CA THR A 78 -10.19 -12.34 -31.19
C THR A 78 -10.46 -12.32 -32.70
N LEU A 79 -11.53 -11.59 -33.07
CA LEU A 79 -11.82 -11.24 -34.45
C LEU A 79 -11.03 -10.02 -34.93
N LYS A 80 -10.39 -9.26 -34.02
CA LYS A 80 -9.54 -8.12 -34.39
C LYS A 80 -8.44 -8.58 -35.36
N ARG A 81 -8.19 -7.74 -36.36
CA ARG A 81 -7.14 -7.97 -37.36
C ARG A 81 -5.81 -7.29 -37.02
N THR A 82 -5.87 -6.31 -36.11
CA THR A 82 -4.73 -5.51 -35.66
C THR A 82 -4.72 -5.44 -34.14
N LEU A 83 -3.56 -5.62 -33.54
CA LEU A 83 -3.28 -5.35 -32.13
C LEU A 83 -2.04 -4.47 -32.03
N LYS A 84 -2.05 -3.54 -31.08
CA LYS A 84 -0.91 -2.69 -30.75
C LYS A 84 -0.60 -2.86 -29.28
N GLU A 85 0.67 -3.06 -28.97
CA GLU A 85 1.16 -3.12 -27.60
C GLU A 85 2.33 -2.15 -27.43
N ASN A 86 2.34 -1.46 -26.31
CA ASN A 86 3.39 -0.53 -25.94
C ASN A 86 4.08 -1.03 -24.69
N CYS A 87 5.40 -1.03 -24.69
CA CYS A 87 6.20 -1.33 -23.51
C CYS A 87 7.41 -0.40 -23.43
N TYR A 88 8.00 -0.32 -22.24
CA TYR A 88 9.25 0.39 -22.03
C TYR A 88 10.38 -0.61 -21.80
N PHE A 89 11.59 -0.18 -22.14
CA PHE A 89 12.83 -0.84 -21.75
C PHE A 89 13.93 0.21 -21.61
N SER A 90 15.06 -0.17 -21.06
CA SER A 90 16.19 0.75 -20.87
C SER A 90 17.55 0.10 -21.08
N SER A 91 18.54 0.93 -21.42
CA SER A 91 19.96 0.58 -21.41
C SER A 91 20.70 1.40 -20.36
N LEU A 92 21.80 0.86 -19.85
CA LEU A 92 22.71 1.53 -18.92
C LEU A 92 24.09 1.68 -19.56
N GLU A 93 24.54 2.92 -19.67
CA GLU A 93 25.77 3.32 -20.34
C GLU A 93 26.56 4.33 -19.48
N VAL A 94 27.83 4.53 -19.81
CA VAL A 94 28.69 5.53 -19.18
C VAL A 94 29.28 6.41 -20.27
N ILE A 95 29.13 7.72 -20.12
CA ILE A 95 29.69 8.74 -21.02
C ILE A 95 30.16 9.94 -20.21
N ASP A 96 31.34 10.49 -20.52
CA ASP A 96 31.90 11.67 -19.85
C ASP A 96 31.83 11.62 -18.31
N HIS A 97 32.14 10.47 -17.70
CA HIS A 97 32.05 10.24 -16.25
C HIS A 97 30.64 10.37 -15.65
N LEU A 98 29.61 10.27 -16.48
CA LEU A 98 28.20 10.19 -16.08
C LEU A 98 27.67 8.79 -16.36
N GLN A 99 26.97 8.24 -15.38
CA GLN A 99 26.09 7.11 -15.59
C GLN A 99 24.81 7.58 -16.28
N VAL A 100 24.36 6.86 -17.28
CA VAL A 100 23.13 7.17 -18.02
C VAL A 100 22.23 5.94 -18.06
N GLN A 101 20.97 6.12 -17.66
CA GLN A 101 19.90 5.21 -18.02
C GLN A 101 19.09 5.83 -19.16
N ARG A 102 19.13 5.19 -20.32
CA ARG A 102 18.33 5.60 -21.49
C ARG A 102 17.06 4.78 -21.53
N VAL A 103 15.90 5.44 -21.58
CA VAL A 103 14.58 4.80 -21.53
C VAL A 103 13.91 4.94 -22.88
N PHE A 104 13.47 3.82 -23.42
CA PHE A 104 12.89 3.70 -24.75
C PHE A 104 11.47 3.15 -24.66
N ARG A 105 10.57 3.71 -25.46
CA ARG A 105 9.26 3.14 -25.74
C ARG A 105 9.37 2.26 -26.98
N LEU A 106 8.87 1.04 -26.88
CA LEU A 106 8.74 0.08 -27.97
C LEU A 106 7.25 -0.10 -28.27
N GLU A 107 6.84 0.18 -29.50
CA GLU A 107 5.49 -0.14 -30.00
C GLU A 107 5.60 -1.36 -30.92
N ALA A 108 4.87 -2.42 -30.59
CA ALA A 108 4.72 -3.60 -31.42
C ALA A 108 3.33 -3.59 -32.06
N THR A 109 3.30 -3.55 -33.39
CA THR A 109 2.06 -3.63 -34.18
C THR A 109 1.97 -5.00 -34.84
N PHE A 110 0.95 -5.75 -34.44
CA PHE A 110 0.63 -7.07 -34.97
C PHE A 110 -0.53 -6.97 -35.93
N ARG A 111 -0.35 -7.43 -37.18
CA ARG A 111 -1.42 -7.48 -38.19
C ARG A 111 -1.52 -8.89 -38.76
N LYS A 112 -2.75 -9.43 -38.86
CA LYS A 112 -2.96 -10.76 -39.46
C LYS A 112 -2.39 -10.80 -40.88
N GLY A 113 -1.50 -11.76 -41.15
CA GLY A 113 -0.89 -11.95 -42.46
C GLY A 113 0.40 -11.17 -42.71
N ILE A 114 0.84 -10.32 -41.78
CA ILE A 114 2.04 -9.48 -41.93
C ILE A 114 2.97 -9.75 -40.74
N PRO A 115 4.31 -9.82 -40.94
CA PRO A 115 5.25 -9.84 -39.84
C PRO A 115 5.08 -8.65 -38.88
N MET A 116 5.47 -8.84 -37.63
CA MET A 116 5.39 -7.81 -36.60
C MET A 116 6.18 -6.55 -37.01
N GLU A 117 5.50 -5.41 -36.98
CA GLU A 117 6.12 -4.09 -37.15
C GLU A 117 6.55 -3.57 -35.78
N ILE A 118 7.78 -3.06 -35.69
CA ILE A 118 8.36 -2.53 -34.46
C ILE A 118 8.78 -1.08 -34.68
N ASP A 119 8.29 -0.21 -33.82
CA ASP A 119 8.78 1.16 -33.71
C ASP A 119 9.41 1.39 -32.33
N CYS A 120 10.49 2.17 -32.29
CA CYS A 120 11.24 2.43 -31.07
C CYS A 120 11.64 3.90 -30.96
N TRP A 121 11.30 4.53 -29.84
CA TRP A 121 11.65 5.92 -29.57
C TRP A 121 12.27 6.08 -28.19
N GLU A 122 13.36 6.84 -28.11
CA GLU A 122 13.94 7.23 -26.83
C GLU A 122 13.08 8.33 -26.20
N ALA A 123 12.53 8.07 -25.00
CA ALA A 123 11.64 8.99 -24.30
C ALA A 123 12.40 9.93 -23.36
N CYS A 124 13.28 9.36 -22.54
CA CYS A 124 14.08 10.12 -21.58
C CYS A 124 15.41 9.44 -21.24
N ARG A 125 16.28 10.21 -20.61
CA ARG A 125 17.61 9.83 -20.13
C ARG A 125 17.74 10.33 -18.70
N LEU A 126 17.97 9.42 -17.77
CA LEU A 126 18.28 9.75 -16.38
C LEU A 126 19.79 9.70 -16.23
N TRP A 127 20.36 10.80 -15.77
CA TRP A 127 21.81 11.00 -15.63
C TRP A 127 22.18 11.01 -14.16
N LEU A 128 23.34 10.43 -13.83
CA LEU A 128 23.86 10.38 -12.47
C LEU A 128 25.39 10.54 -12.50
N ASN A 129 25.93 11.39 -11.64
CA ASN A 129 27.36 11.54 -11.46
C ASN A 129 27.88 10.72 -10.26
N ALA A 130 29.20 10.69 -10.06
CA ALA A 130 29.84 9.94 -8.98
C ALA A 130 29.42 10.40 -7.57
N GLU A 131 28.97 11.65 -7.40
CA GLU A 131 28.46 12.17 -6.12
C GLU A 131 26.98 11.85 -5.87
N GLY A 132 26.31 11.10 -6.76
CA GLY A 132 24.90 10.75 -6.63
C GLY A 132 23.93 11.90 -6.98
N LYS A 133 24.41 12.98 -7.60
CA LYS A 133 23.56 14.05 -8.15
C LYS A 133 23.01 13.59 -9.49
N SER A 134 21.76 13.96 -9.76
CA SER A 134 21.04 13.51 -10.96
C SER A 134 20.48 14.67 -11.78
N ALA A 135 20.38 14.47 -13.09
CA ALA A 135 19.64 15.35 -14.01
C ALA A 135 18.88 14.50 -15.04
N VAL A 136 17.94 15.13 -15.77
CA VAL A 136 17.11 14.43 -16.77
C VAL A 136 17.12 15.20 -18.08
N THR A 137 17.37 14.49 -19.18
CA THR A 137 17.04 14.97 -20.53
C THR A 137 15.90 14.12 -21.07
N ALA A 138 14.91 14.73 -21.70
CA ALA A 138 13.73 14.03 -22.19
C ALA A 138 13.11 14.76 -23.37
N ARG A 139 12.26 14.04 -24.12
CA ARG A 139 11.35 14.64 -25.08
C ARG A 139 10.34 15.55 -24.38
N ALA A 140 9.76 16.48 -25.10
CA ALA A 140 8.63 17.25 -24.58
C ALA A 140 7.46 16.31 -24.27
N ARG A 141 6.76 16.54 -23.17
CA ARG A 141 5.51 15.85 -22.86
C ARG A 141 4.36 16.56 -23.54
N THR A 142 3.38 15.81 -24.03
CA THR A 142 2.13 16.37 -24.52
C THR A 142 1.10 16.46 -23.40
N LEU A 143 0.16 17.40 -23.50
CA LEU A 143 -0.98 17.49 -22.59
C LEU A 143 -1.94 16.35 -22.91
N SER A 144 -1.99 15.34 -22.06
CA SER A 144 -2.79 14.13 -22.26
C SER A 144 -3.27 13.58 -20.92
N TYR A 145 -4.35 12.80 -20.97
CA TYR A 145 -4.84 12.03 -19.83
C TYR A 145 -3.85 10.91 -19.43
N TYR A 146 -3.08 10.38 -20.38
CA TYR A 146 -2.08 9.36 -20.10
C TYR A 146 -0.78 9.95 -19.56
N VAL A 147 -0.22 9.27 -18.57
CA VAL A 147 0.97 9.72 -17.83
C VAL A 147 2.21 9.76 -18.74
N ASP A 148 2.34 8.84 -19.69
CA ASP A 148 3.54 8.61 -20.51
C ASP A 148 3.41 9.11 -21.96
N CYS A 149 2.76 10.25 -22.17
CA CYS A 149 2.69 10.89 -23.48
C CYS A 149 3.85 11.85 -23.75
N PHE A 150 4.55 11.62 -24.86
CA PHE A 150 5.66 12.44 -25.34
C PHE A 150 5.41 12.87 -26.79
N ASP A 151 5.95 14.03 -27.15
CA ASP A 151 6.07 14.46 -28.53
C ASP A 151 7.27 13.75 -29.15
N TRP A 152 7.00 12.72 -29.96
CA TRP A 152 8.02 11.90 -30.62
C TRP A 152 8.77 12.62 -31.74
N ALA A 153 8.31 13.80 -32.18
CA ALA A 153 9.05 14.68 -33.08
C ALA A 153 10.00 15.62 -32.32
N SER A 154 9.76 15.89 -31.03
CA SER A 154 10.57 16.81 -30.24
C SER A 154 11.96 16.27 -29.87
N GLU A 155 12.95 17.14 -29.80
CA GLU A 155 14.31 16.77 -29.37
C GLU A 155 14.40 16.40 -27.88
N ILE A 156 15.37 15.54 -27.56
CA ILE A 156 15.72 15.20 -26.17
C ILE A 156 16.58 16.31 -25.59
N THR A 157 15.96 17.12 -24.72
CA THR A 157 16.57 18.31 -24.13
C THR A 157 16.52 18.25 -22.61
N LEU A 158 17.31 19.07 -21.93
CA LEU A 158 17.28 19.17 -20.46
C LEU A 158 15.89 19.57 -19.95
N LYS A 159 15.34 18.77 -19.02
CA LYS A 159 14.03 18.99 -18.38
C LYS A 159 14.16 19.00 -16.86
N ARG A 160 13.16 19.58 -16.18
CA ARG A 160 12.98 19.38 -14.74
C ARG A 160 12.58 17.91 -14.52
N PRO A 161 13.24 17.17 -13.62
CA PRO A 161 12.81 15.83 -13.24
C PRO A 161 11.37 15.86 -12.73
N ASN A 162 10.59 14.83 -13.06
CA ASN A 162 9.21 14.66 -12.62
C ASN A 162 8.95 13.17 -12.40
N GLU A 163 7.83 12.84 -11.76
CA GLU A 163 7.49 11.45 -11.41
C GLU A 163 7.38 10.53 -12.62
N VAL A 164 6.88 11.02 -13.76
CA VAL A 164 6.75 10.23 -15.00
C VAL A 164 8.08 9.66 -15.44
N HIS A 165 9.15 10.46 -15.43
CA HIS A 165 10.48 9.98 -15.82
C HIS A 165 10.96 8.83 -14.95
N TRP A 166 10.66 8.87 -13.64
CA TRP A 166 11.00 7.80 -12.71
C TRP A 166 10.09 6.58 -12.88
N LEU A 167 8.82 6.79 -13.18
CA LEU A 167 7.86 5.71 -13.42
C LEU A 167 8.25 4.88 -14.64
N ILE A 168 8.50 5.51 -15.79
CA ILE A 168 8.86 4.80 -17.03
C ILE A 168 10.28 4.21 -16.98
N ALA A 169 11.14 4.72 -16.10
CA ALA A 169 12.49 4.19 -15.88
C ALA A 169 12.51 2.96 -14.96
N ASP A 170 11.44 2.68 -14.21
CA ASP A 170 11.25 1.41 -13.49
C ASP A 170 10.77 0.33 -14.47
N THR A 171 11.68 -0.08 -15.35
CA THR A 171 11.37 -0.93 -16.51
C THR A 171 12.47 -1.95 -16.77
N TYR A 172 12.28 -2.83 -17.76
CA TYR A 172 13.26 -3.84 -18.15
C TYR A 172 14.59 -3.20 -18.53
N VAL A 173 15.69 -3.73 -18.01
CA VAL A 173 17.05 -3.22 -18.26
C VAL A 173 17.84 -4.22 -19.09
N TYR A 174 18.50 -3.75 -20.14
CA TYR A 174 19.39 -4.59 -20.95
C TYR A 174 20.50 -5.20 -20.07
N PRO A 175 20.68 -6.53 -20.06
CA PRO A 175 21.53 -7.21 -19.07
C PRO A 175 23.03 -6.99 -19.28
N HIS A 176 23.47 -6.56 -20.46
CA HIS A 176 24.87 -6.24 -20.71
C HIS A 176 25.08 -4.73 -20.65
N TYR A 177 25.46 -4.24 -19.47
CA TYR A 177 25.57 -2.83 -19.20
C TYR A 177 26.96 -2.41 -18.72
N ARG A 178 27.23 -1.10 -18.80
CA ARG A 178 28.42 -0.47 -18.21
C ARG A 178 27.99 0.38 -17.02
N VAL A 179 28.82 0.35 -15.97
CA VAL A 179 28.63 1.20 -14.80
C VAL A 179 29.87 2.04 -14.51
N LEU A 180 29.66 3.17 -13.84
CA LEU A 180 30.75 3.98 -13.31
C LEU A 180 31.70 3.13 -12.43
N PRO A 181 33.01 3.44 -12.41
CA PRO A 181 33.98 2.75 -11.54
C PRO A 181 33.58 2.74 -10.06
N GLU A 182 32.99 3.83 -9.56
CA GLU A 182 32.52 3.98 -8.19
C GLU A 182 31.37 3.01 -7.88
N LEU A 183 30.39 2.90 -8.78
CA LEU A 183 29.30 1.94 -8.65
C LEU A 183 29.82 0.49 -8.66
N LYS A 184 30.77 0.20 -9.56
CA LYS A 184 31.43 -1.11 -9.63
C LYS A 184 32.19 -1.44 -8.34
N ARG A 185 32.91 -0.47 -7.77
CA ARG A 185 33.61 -0.59 -6.49
C ARG A 185 32.63 -0.87 -5.34
N ASN A 186 31.49 -0.17 -5.35
CA ASN A 186 30.46 -0.27 -4.31
C ASN A 186 29.54 -1.51 -4.47
N GLY A 187 29.89 -2.45 -5.35
CA GLY A 187 29.26 -3.78 -5.41
C GLY A 187 28.30 -4.00 -6.57
N MET A 188 28.06 -3.01 -7.44
CA MET A 188 27.26 -3.23 -8.66
C MET A 188 28.04 -4.04 -9.68
N LYS A 189 28.04 -5.37 -9.49
CA LYS A 189 28.69 -6.35 -10.34
C LYS A 189 27.71 -7.47 -10.66
N GLY A 190 27.59 -7.83 -11.94
CA GLY A 190 26.79 -8.97 -12.38
C GLY A 190 25.32 -8.64 -12.60
N LYS A 191 24.41 -9.49 -12.11
CA LYS A 191 22.97 -9.33 -12.33
C LYS A 191 22.43 -8.14 -11.52
N LEU A 192 21.63 -7.28 -12.15
CA LEU A 192 20.93 -6.21 -11.45
C LEU A 192 19.85 -6.80 -10.51
N PRO A 193 19.73 -6.29 -9.26
CA PRO A 193 18.59 -6.59 -8.41
C PRO A 193 17.29 -6.14 -9.07
N ASP A 194 16.19 -6.79 -8.73
CA ASP A 194 14.86 -6.44 -9.22
C ASP A 194 14.35 -5.17 -8.52
N CYS A 195 14.85 -4.02 -8.96
CA CYS A 195 14.52 -2.70 -8.44
C CYS A 195 14.87 -1.61 -9.46
N HIS A 196 14.34 -0.41 -9.23
CA HIS A 196 14.60 0.73 -10.09
C HIS A 196 16.12 1.03 -10.16
N PRO A 197 16.76 0.92 -11.34
CA PRO A 197 18.21 0.96 -11.48
C PRO A 197 18.80 2.32 -11.06
N MET A 198 18.18 3.43 -11.47
CA MET A 198 18.65 4.76 -11.05
C MET A 198 18.54 4.99 -9.54
N LYS A 199 17.49 4.51 -8.87
CA LYS A 199 17.36 4.60 -7.41
C LYS A 199 18.42 3.75 -6.72
N LEU A 200 18.70 2.55 -7.21
CA LEU A 200 19.78 1.70 -6.71
C LEU A 200 21.14 2.39 -6.84
N MET A 201 21.48 2.88 -8.03
CA MET A 201 22.77 3.53 -8.29
C MET A 201 22.95 4.74 -7.38
N LYS A 202 21.91 5.59 -7.23
CA LYS A 202 21.95 6.71 -6.31
C LYS A 202 22.15 6.26 -4.86
N ALA A 203 21.36 5.30 -4.39
CA ALA A 203 21.43 4.81 -3.01
C ALA A 203 22.81 4.23 -2.66
N VAL A 204 23.43 3.49 -3.59
CA VAL A 204 24.76 2.88 -3.41
C VAL A 204 25.89 3.93 -3.43
N LEU A 205 25.70 5.09 -4.07
CA LEU A 205 26.67 6.19 -4.04
C LEU A 205 26.52 7.05 -2.79
N THR A 206 25.31 7.19 -2.25
CA THR A 206 25.02 8.13 -1.16
C THR A 206 24.92 7.48 0.22
N ASP A 207 24.71 6.16 0.30
CA ASP A 207 24.50 5.44 1.55
C ASP A 207 25.39 4.18 1.63
N SER A 208 26.40 4.22 2.51
CA SER A 208 27.33 3.11 2.74
C SER A 208 26.66 1.82 3.24
N ARG A 209 25.47 1.92 3.84
CA ARG A 209 24.69 0.75 4.27
C ARG A 209 24.18 -0.01 3.06
N MET A 210 23.72 0.69 2.02
CA MET A 210 23.27 0.08 0.77
C MET A 210 24.41 -0.61 0.02
N GLU A 211 25.61 -0.02 0.02
CA GLU A 211 26.83 -0.69 -0.46
C GLU A 211 27.09 -2.00 0.31
N THR A 212 26.97 -1.98 1.64
CA THR A 212 27.18 -3.16 2.49
C THR A 212 26.19 -4.27 2.15
N ILE A 213 24.90 -3.94 2.07
CA ILE A 213 23.83 -4.89 1.71
C ILE A 213 24.09 -5.46 0.32
N LEU A 214 24.42 -4.62 -0.67
CA LEU A 214 24.68 -5.06 -2.03
C LEU A 214 25.90 -6.00 -2.12
N LYS A 215 27.00 -5.68 -1.43
CA LYS A 215 28.20 -6.53 -1.38
C LYS A 215 27.96 -7.87 -0.68
N SER A 216 27.02 -7.93 0.27
CA SER A 216 26.59 -9.19 0.89
C SER A 216 25.76 -10.09 -0.05
N LYS A 217 25.42 -9.59 -1.26
CA LYS A 217 24.57 -10.25 -2.27
C LYS A 217 23.15 -10.54 -1.78
N ASP A 218 22.66 -9.78 -0.81
CA ASP A 218 21.28 -9.85 -0.34
C ASP A 218 20.36 -9.01 -1.24
N LEU A 219 20.05 -9.55 -2.42
CA LEU A 219 19.27 -8.83 -3.44
C LEU A 219 17.84 -8.50 -2.97
N HIS A 220 17.26 -9.30 -2.07
CA HIS A 220 15.93 -9.04 -1.51
C HIS A 220 15.94 -7.81 -0.60
N ALA A 221 16.93 -7.71 0.30
CA ALA A 221 17.13 -6.51 1.12
C ALA A 221 17.40 -5.28 0.26
N VAL A 222 18.24 -5.40 -0.79
CA VAL A 222 18.50 -4.30 -1.72
C VAL A 222 17.19 -3.80 -2.35
N SER A 223 16.40 -4.70 -2.96
CA SER A 223 15.15 -4.34 -3.63
C SER A 223 14.14 -3.69 -2.68
N TYR A 224 14.11 -4.12 -1.41
CA TYR A 224 13.22 -3.56 -0.40
C TYR A 224 13.66 -2.17 0.08
N PHE A 225 14.92 -2.01 0.50
CA PHE A 225 15.42 -0.79 1.13
C PHE A 225 15.73 0.34 0.15
N VAL A 226 16.07 0.05 -1.12
CA VAL A 226 16.23 1.10 -2.16
C VAL A 226 14.99 1.99 -2.28
N LYS A 227 13.79 1.40 -2.09
CA LYS A 227 12.52 2.14 -2.16
C LYS A 227 12.09 2.74 -0.82
N ARG A 228 12.75 2.37 0.30
CA ARG A 228 12.33 2.67 1.68
C ARG A 228 13.53 3.07 2.56
N PRO A 229 14.17 4.23 2.32
CA PRO A 229 15.32 4.67 3.10
C PRO A 229 15.01 4.84 4.60
N LEU A 230 13.80 5.29 4.94
CA LEU A 230 13.37 5.43 6.34
C LEU A 230 13.25 4.08 7.07
N GLU A 231 12.83 3.02 6.35
CA GLU A 231 12.80 1.67 6.94
C GLU A 231 14.21 1.11 7.09
N LEU A 232 15.15 1.48 6.21
CA LEU A 232 16.56 1.15 6.41
C LEU A 232 17.11 1.84 7.66
N ASP A 233 16.77 3.10 7.91
CA ASP A 233 17.17 3.82 9.12
C ASP A 233 16.72 3.09 10.39
N ARG A 234 15.45 2.68 10.44
CA ARG A 234 14.91 1.90 11.57
C ARG A 234 15.57 0.53 11.67
N CYS A 235 15.62 -0.23 10.57
CA CYS A 235 15.97 -1.65 10.60
C CYS A 235 17.47 -1.92 10.57
N TRP A 236 18.34 -0.94 10.34
CA TRP A 236 19.76 -1.19 10.05
C TRP A 236 20.47 -1.98 11.14
N GLN A 237 20.23 -1.67 12.41
CA GLN A 237 20.87 -2.39 13.52
C GLN A 237 20.37 -3.84 13.58
N SER A 238 19.06 -4.05 13.51
CA SER A 238 18.42 -5.37 13.44
C SER A 238 18.94 -6.18 12.26
N TYR A 239 19.09 -5.55 11.09
CA TYR A 239 19.56 -6.19 9.87
C TYR A 239 21.00 -6.69 10.01
N LYS A 240 21.88 -5.88 10.60
CA LYS A 240 23.26 -6.31 10.90
C LYS A 240 23.31 -7.51 11.84
N VAL A 241 22.49 -7.50 12.89
CA VAL A 241 22.43 -8.63 13.84
C VAL A 241 21.90 -9.87 13.13
N ALA A 242 20.76 -9.79 12.44
CA ALA A 242 20.20 -10.89 11.65
C ALA A 242 21.23 -11.49 10.68
N THR A 243 21.94 -10.65 9.94
CA THR A 243 22.96 -11.07 8.97
C THR A 243 24.13 -11.78 9.62
N ARG A 244 24.63 -11.29 10.78
CA ARG A 244 25.71 -11.94 11.55
C ARG A 244 25.33 -13.33 12.02
N HIS A 245 24.04 -13.56 12.27
CA HIS A 245 23.49 -14.86 12.68
C HIS A 245 22.95 -15.68 11.51
N HIS A 246 23.33 -15.33 10.28
CA HIS A 246 22.92 -16.03 9.05
C HIS A 246 21.40 -16.13 8.84
N TYR A 247 20.62 -15.27 9.49
CA TYR A 247 19.19 -15.19 9.29
C TYR A 247 18.88 -14.36 8.05
N ARG A 248 18.18 -14.97 7.09
CA ARG A 248 17.66 -14.29 5.90
C ARG A 248 16.13 -14.29 5.96
N PRO A 249 15.49 -13.13 6.15
CA PRO A 249 14.03 -13.06 6.13
C PRO A 249 13.46 -13.61 4.82
N SER A 250 12.46 -14.47 4.91
CA SER A 250 11.73 -14.96 3.73
C SER A 250 10.96 -13.84 3.01
N ASP A 251 10.53 -12.83 3.78
CA ASP A 251 9.86 -11.64 3.30
C ASP A 251 10.41 -10.43 4.07
N MET A 252 11.13 -9.55 3.37
CA MET A 252 11.76 -8.38 3.97
C MET A 252 10.74 -7.34 4.44
N GLY A 253 9.59 -7.25 3.77
CA GLY A 253 8.52 -6.34 4.15
C GLY A 253 7.86 -6.75 5.46
N LEU A 254 7.44 -8.01 5.53
CA LEU A 254 6.87 -8.59 6.75
C LEU A 254 7.86 -8.49 7.93
N TRP A 255 9.15 -8.68 7.66
CA TRP A 255 10.19 -8.57 8.67
C TRP A 255 10.36 -7.13 9.18
N ALA A 256 10.49 -6.15 8.28
CA ALA A 256 10.58 -4.74 8.69
C ALA A 256 9.32 -4.28 9.47
N ASP A 257 8.13 -4.71 9.04
CA ASP A 257 6.88 -4.44 9.76
C ASP A 257 6.90 -5.07 11.18
N THR A 258 7.44 -6.29 11.31
CA THR A 258 7.63 -6.94 12.61
C THR A 258 8.60 -6.15 13.50
N ILE A 259 9.72 -5.65 12.96
CA ILE A 259 10.67 -4.79 13.69
C ILE A 259 9.97 -3.53 14.21
N ARG A 260 9.15 -2.89 13.38
CA ARG A 260 8.36 -1.72 13.79
C ARG A 260 7.38 -2.06 14.91
N LEU A 261 6.66 -3.18 14.82
CA LEU A 261 5.74 -3.61 15.87
C LEU A 261 6.47 -3.89 17.18
N LEU A 262 7.65 -4.51 17.12
CA LEU A 262 8.51 -4.75 18.27
C LEU A 262 8.93 -3.44 18.96
N GLU A 263 9.39 -2.47 18.17
CA GLU A 263 9.74 -1.13 18.66
C GLU A 263 8.54 -0.45 19.35
N GLN A 264 7.35 -0.47 18.72
CA GLN A 264 6.12 0.08 19.29
C GLN A 264 5.66 -0.67 20.55
N CYS A 265 6.00 -1.95 20.68
CA CYS A 265 5.78 -2.77 21.87
C CYS A 265 6.89 -2.66 22.93
N GLY A 266 7.84 -1.73 22.76
CA GLY A 266 8.95 -1.51 23.69
C GLY A 266 9.91 -2.69 23.79
N LYS A 267 10.07 -3.47 22.72
CA LYS A 267 11.00 -4.60 22.65
C LYS A 267 12.32 -4.18 22.02
N ASP A 268 13.38 -4.85 22.46
CA ASP A 268 14.71 -4.65 21.91
C ASP A 268 14.78 -5.23 20.49
N ILE A 269 14.84 -4.34 19.51
CA ILE A 269 14.95 -4.67 18.08
C ILE A 269 16.34 -5.20 17.68
N CYS A 270 17.27 -5.40 18.61
CA CYS A 270 18.54 -6.09 18.37
C CYS A 270 18.58 -7.48 19.01
N ASN A 271 17.54 -7.88 19.75
CA ASN A 271 17.51 -9.18 20.40
C ASN A 271 17.11 -10.29 19.42
N LEU A 272 17.99 -11.29 19.29
CA LEU A 272 17.86 -12.44 18.40
C LEU A 272 16.54 -13.18 18.52
N LYS A 273 15.99 -13.28 19.73
CA LYS A 273 14.72 -13.95 19.99
C LYS A 273 13.58 -13.34 19.16
N TYR A 274 13.62 -12.02 18.95
CA TYR A 274 12.55 -11.29 18.27
C TYR A 274 12.81 -11.11 16.78
N ILE A 275 14.07 -10.83 16.41
CA ILE A 275 14.39 -10.45 15.03
C ILE A 275 14.72 -11.63 14.12
N CYS A 276 15.00 -12.82 14.67
CA CYS A 276 15.29 -14.03 13.92
C CYS A 276 14.27 -15.15 14.24
N PRO A 277 12.96 -14.94 14.03
CA PRO A 277 11.96 -15.96 14.34
C PRO A 277 12.06 -17.15 13.39
N GLN A 278 11.71 -18.35 13.87
CA GLN A 278 11.60 -19.53 13.01
C GLN A 278 10.44 -19.40 12.01
N ASN A 279 9.32 -18.82 12.43
CA ASN A 279 8.18 -18.51 11.58
C ASN A 279 7.85 -17.02 11.67
N LEU A 280 8.27 -16.27 10.65
CA LEU A 280 8.11 -14.82 10.60
C LEU A 280 6.64 -14.38 10.64
N ARG A 281 5.73 -15.12 9.98
CA ARG A 281 4.31 -14.75 9.91
C ARG A 281 3.62 -14.93 11.25
N THR A 282 3.87 -16.04 11.93
CA THR A 282 3.32 -16.28 13.28
C THR A 282 3.81 -15.22 14.27
N GLU A 283 5.10 -14.87 14.22
CA GLU A 283 5.67 -13.84 15.11
C GLU A 283 5.07 -12.46 14.81
N HIS A 284 4.96 -12.09 13.52
CA HIS A 284 4.29 -10.86 13.10
C HIS A 284 2.86 -10.78 13.64
N ASP A 285 2.04 -11.81 13.43
CA ASP A 285 0.63 -11.81 13.83
C ASP A 285 0.47 -11.73 15.35
N TYR A 286 1.38 -12.35 16.11
CA TYR A 286 1.46 -12.21 17.55
C TYR A 286 1.70 -10.76 17.98
N TRP A 287 2.72 -10.09 17.41
CA TRP A 287 3.04 -8.71 17.77
C TRP A 287 1.99 -7.72 17.30
N MET A 288 1.36 -7.97 16.16
CA MET A 288 0.25 -7.16 15.66
C MET A 288 -0.93 -7.21 16.63
N ASN A 289 -1.31 -8.41 17.10
CA ASN A 289 -2.36 -8.56 18.10
C ASN A 289 -2.01 -7.89 19.43
N ARG A 290 -0.76 -8.04 19.89
CA ARG A 290 -0.27 -7.35 21.09
C ARG A 290 -0.34 -5.83 20.96
N HIS A 291 0.13 -5.28 19.84
CA HIS A 291 0.06 -3.86 19.54
C HIS A 291 -1.39 -3.36 19.56
N ASN A 292 -2.30 -4.06 18.88
CA ASN A 292 -3.71 -3.71 18.83
C ASN A 292 -4.36 -3.71 20.22
N GLN A 293 -4.03 -4.68 21.08
CA GLN A 293 -4.53 -4.71 22.46
C GLN A 293 -4.01 -3.52 23.29
N MET A 294 -2.74 -3.16 23.17
CA MET A 294 -2.18 -1.99 23.85
C MET A 294 -2.85 -0.69 23.38
N GLU A 295 -3.00 -0.54 22.06
CA GLU A 295 -3.62 0.62 21.45
C GLU A 295 -5.10 0.75 21.83
N GLN A 296 -5.82 -0.37 21.91
CA GLN A 296 -7.20 -0.40 22.41
C GLN A 296 -7.28 0.03 23.88
N LYS A 297 -6.37 -0.45 24.73
CA LYS A 297 -6.29 -0.02 26.14
C LYS A 297 -5.98 1.48 26.26
N ARG A 298 -5.02 1.98 25.48
CA ARG A 298 -4.66 3.41 25.44
C ARG A 298 -5.86 4.27 25.04
N ARG A 299 -6.54 3.92 23.96
CA ARG A 299 -7.74 4.62 23.49
C ARG A 299 -8.87 4.59 24.52
N SER A 300 -9.09 3.45 25.16
CA SER A 300 -10.11 3.31 26.22
C SER A 300 -9.80 4.19 27.43
N GLN A 301 -8.53 4.27 27.84
CA GLN A 301 -8.08 5.15 28.92
C GLN A 301 -8.20 6.62 28.55
N GLU A 302 -7.79 7.02 27.35
CA GLU A 302 -7.93 8.40 26.85
C GLU A 302 -9.40 8.83 26.76
N GLN A 303 -10.27 7.92 26.29
CA GLN A 303 -11.70 8.14 26.24
C GLN A 303 -12.30 8.30 27.64
N MET A 304 -11.89 7.47 28.59
CA MET A 304 -12.31 7.59 29.99
C MET A 304 -11.80 8.90 30.62
N GLN A 305 -10.55 9.28 30.40
CA GLN A 305 -10.00 10.56 30.87
C GLN A 305 -10.77 11.75 30.30
N ARG A 306 -11.15 11.69 29.02
CA ARG A 306 -12.00 12.71 28.39
C ARG A 306 -13.38 12.77 29.02
N ALA A 307 -14.00 11.63 29.30
CA ALA A 307 -15.29 11.54 29.97
C ALA A 307 -15.23 12.14 31.38
N LYS A 308 -14.18 11.81 32.16
CA LYS A 308 -13.98 12.32 33.53
C LYS A 308 -13.88 13.84 33.62
N ARG A 309 -13.41 14.52 32.56
CA ARG A 309 -13.41 15.99 32.50
C ARG A 309 -14.83 16.59 32.53
N LYS A 310 -15.85 15.83 32.14
CA LYS A 310 -17.27 16.22 32.14
C LYS A 310 -18.06 15.60 33.30
N GLU A 311 -17.39 14.93 34.24
CA GLU A 311 -18.04 14.18 35.32
C GLU A 311 -18.90 15.08 36.20
N ALA A 312 -18.40 16.26 36.59
CA ALA A 312 -19.17 17.21 37.39
C ALA A 312 -20.46 17.69 36.69
N GLU A 313 -20.40 17.92 35.38
CA GLU A 313 -21.56 18.30 34.57
C GLU A 313 -22.55 17.13 34.43
N PHE A 314 -22.05 15.92 34.20
CA PHE A 314 -22.86 14.70 34.18
C PHE A 314 -23.63 14.51 35.49
N TYR A 315 -22.96 14.58 36.65
CA TYR A 315 -23.63 14.46 37.95
C TYR A 315 -24.61 15.62 38.17
N LYS A 316 -24.27 16.86 37.79
CA LYS A 316 -25.19 18.00 37.93
C LYS A 316 -26.48 17.81 37.13
N GLU A 317 -26.38 17.32 35.90
CA GLU A 317 -27.53 17.13 35.02
C GLU A 317 -28.33 15.86 35.34
N LYS A 318 -27.64 14.76 35.65
CA LYS A 318 -28.25 13.42 35.66
C LYS A 318 -28.52 12.85 37.04
N SER A 319 -27.90 13.37 38.11
CA SER A 319 -28.00 12.77 39.46
C SER A 319 -29.43 12.61 39.98
N ARG A 320 -30.33 13.54 39.62
CA ARG A 320 -31.76 13.48 39.98
C ARG A 320 -32.49 12.23 39.47
N TYR A 321 -31.96 11.59 38.43
CA TYR A 321 -32.54 10.37 37.84
C TYR A 321 -31.89 9.11 38.39
N PHE A 322 -30.80 9.22 39.16
CA PHE A 322 -30.12 8.05 39.70
C PHE A 322 -30.98 7.39 40.78
N GLY A 323 -30.97 6.06 40.82
CA GLY A 323 -31.85 5.26 41.67
C GLY A 323 -33.22 4.96 41.07
N ILE A 324 -33.62 5.60 39.95
CA ILE A 324 -34.82 5.19 39.21
C ILE A 324 -34.60 3.76 38.70
N THR A 325 -35.41 2.85 39.22
CA THR A 325 -35.39 1.43 38.88
C THR A 325 -36.82 0.97 38.62
N ILE A 326 -37.05 0.38 37.46
CA ILE A 326 -38.34 -0.20 37.06
C ILE A 326 -38.18 -1.71 37.08
N THR A 327 -38.95 -2.38 37.92
CA THR A 327 -38.91 -3.85 38.06
C THR A 327 -40.20 -4.45 37.50
N ASP A 328 -40.09 -5.46 36.64
CA ASP A 328 -41.24 -6.17 36.07
C ASP A 328 -40.95 -7.66 35.91
N LYS A 329 -41.52 -8.46 36.81
CA LYS A 329 -41.39 -9.94 36.91
C LYS A 329 -39.95 -10.43 36.90
N ASP A 330 -39.34 -10.53 35.73
CA ASP A 330 -38.03 -11.07 35.37
C ASP A 330 -37.04 -9.99 34.87
N LEU A 331 -37.49 -8.75 34.68
CA LEU A 331 -36.71 -7.63 34.17
C LEU A 331 -36.46 -6.57 35.25
N VAL A 332 -35.26 -6.00 35.24
CA VAL A 332 -34.85 -4.84 36.04
C VAL A 332 -34.27 -3.79 35.09
N ILE A 333 -34.88 -2.61 35.02
CA ILE A 333 -34.42 -1.51 34.19
C ILE A 333 -33.99 -0.37 35.10
N SER A 334 -32.72 0.04 35.00
CA SER A 334 -32.17 1.10 35.84
C SER A 334 -31.41 2.14 35.00
N VAL A 335 -31.38 3.38 35.49
CA VAL A 335 -30.58 4.45 34.89
C VAL A 335 -29.09 4.14 35.04
N LEU A 336 -28.30 4.42 34.00
CA LEU A 336 -26.83 4.38 34.11
C LEU A 336 -26.35 5.60 34.91
N ASP A 337 -25.73 5.36 36.05
CA ASP A 337 -25.45 6.36 37.09
C ASP A 337 -23.99 6.83 37.18
N SER A 338 -23.12 6.25 36.36
CA SER A 338 -21.68 6.55 36.34
C SER A 338 -21.10 6.44 34.94
N LEU A 339 -20.01 7.16 34.67
CA LEU A 339 -19.29 7.08 33.40
C LEU A 339 -18.75 5.66 33.15
N GLU A 340 -18.34 4.97 34.21
CA GLU A 340 -17.94 3.56 34.20
C GLU A 340 -19.10 2.63 33.78
N ALA A 341 -20.32 2.89 34.23
CA ALA A 341 -21.49 2.13 33.81
C ALA A 341 -21.81 2.32 32.32
N PHE A 342 -21.71 3.56 31.80
CA PHE A 342 -21.82 3.80 30.35
C PHE A 342 -20.74 3.05 29.55
N GLN A 343 -19.49 3.04 30.03
CA GLN A 343 -18.41 2.32 29.37
C GLN A 343 -18.63 0.80 29.41
N ALA A 344 -19.02 0.25 30.56
CA ALA A 344 -19.31 -1.17 30.72
C ALA A 344 -20.48 -1.61 29.83
N GLU A 345 -21.53 -0.79 29.75
CA GLU A 345 -22.69 -1.02 28.89
C GLU A 345 -22.29 -1.07 27.41
N GLY A 346 -21.57 -0.05 26.94
CA GLY A 346 -21.11 0.03 25.56
C GLY A 346 -20.19 -1.14 25.16
N ASN A 347 -19.31 -1.56 26.08
CA ASN A 347 -18.41 -2.70 25.85
C ASN A 347 -19.16 -4.04 25.84
N ALA A 348 -20.09 -4.25 26.78
CA ALA A 348 -20.79 -5.52 26.93
C ALA A 348 -21.76 -5.81 25.76
N LEU A 349 -22.46 -4.78 25.28
CA LEU A 349 -23.44 -4.92 24.21
C LEU A 349 -22.93 -4.46 22.83
N HIS A 350 -21.66 -4.06 22.73
CA HIS A 350 -21.05 -3.51 21.50
C HIS A 350 -21.82 -2.29 20.94
N HIS A 351 -22.21 -1.37 21.83
CA HIS A 351 -22.94 -0.14 21.49
C HIS A 351 -22.07 1.11 21.63
N CYS A 352 -22.37 2.12 20.83
CA CYS A 352 -21.63 3.37 20.83
C CYS A 352 -22.01 4.34 21.97
N VAL A 353 -22.71 3.88 23.01
CA VAL A 353 -23.30 4.75 24.04
C VAL A 353 -22.26 5.59 24.79
N PHE A 354 -21.13 4.98 25.17
CA PHE A 354 -20.01 5.70 25.76
C PHE A 354 -19.20 6.47 24.72
N GLN A 355 -18.96 5.87 23.55
CA GLN A 355 -18.12 6.45 22.51
C GLN A 355 -18.70 7.71 21.88
N CYS A 356 -20.02 7.79 21.75
CA CYS A 356 -20.73 8.95 21.26
C CYS A 356 -21.14 9.91 22.38
N GLU A 357 -20.54 9.79 23.56
CA GLU A 357 -20.71 10.70 24.71
C GLU A 357 -22.18 10.86 25.15
N TYR A 358 -22.98 9.80 25.16
CA TYR A 358 -24.41 9.92 25.51
C TYR A 358 -24.62 10.41 26.95
N TYR A 359 -23.65 10.18 27.84
CA TYR A 359 -23.63 10.75 29.20
C TYR A 359 -23.67 12.29 29.19
N ALA A 360 -23.17 12.96 28.14
CA ALA A 360 -23.14 14.42 28.01
C ALA A 360 -24.34 15.01 27.25
N LYS A 361 -25.30 14.18 26.82
CA LYS A 361 -26.49 14.67 26.10
C LYS A 361 -27.57 15.11 27.10
N ALA A 362 -27.72 16.41 27.34
CA ALA A 362 -28.69 16.95 28.30
C ALA A 362 -30.13 16.41 28.13
N GLY A 363 -30.63 16.33 26.89
CA GLY A 363 -32.01 15.91 26.57
C GLY A 363 -32.26 14.40 26.55
N SER A 364 -31.25 13.57 26.86
CA SER A 364 -31.31 12.11 26.75
C SER A 364 -30.97 11.44 28.07
N LEU A 365 -31.73 10.41 28.46
CA LEU A 365 -31.46 9.59 29.64
C LEU A 365 -31.25 8.16 29.21
N ILE A 366 -30.14 7.56 29.64
CA ILE A 366 -29.79 6.20 29.27
C ILE A 366 -30.11 5.25 30.41
N LEU A 367 -30.87 4.22 30.08
CA LEU A 367 -31.21 3.13 30.98
C LEU A 367 -30.62 1.83 30.43
N SER A 368 -30.41 0.86 31.31
CA SER A 368 -30.01 -0.50 30.96
C SER A 368 -31.00 -1.50 31.55
N ALA A 369 -31.51 -2.38 30.70
CA ALA A 369 -32.37 -3.49 31.07
C ALA A 369 -31.53 -4.73 31.34
N HIS A 370 -31.79 -5.37 32.48
CA HIS A 370 -31.14 -6.57 32.94
C HIS A 370 -32.17 -7.65 33.27
N ASP A 371 -31.74 -8.92 33.23
CA ASP A 371 -32.47 -10.00 33.90
C ASP A 371 -32.18 -10.00 35.43
N LYS A 372 -32.80 -10.92 36.16
CA LYS A 372 -32.59 -11.09 37.61
C LYS A 372 -31.18 -11.54 38.00
N GLU A 373 -30.43 -12.10 37.06
CA GLU A 373 -29.05 -12.56 37.26
C GLU A 373 -28.05 -11.41 37.01
N GLY A 374 -28.53 -10.27 36.49
CA GLY A 374 -27.73 -9.10 36.18
C GLY A 374 -27.15 -9.11 34.76
N ASN A 375 -27.58 -10.03 33.90
CA ASN A 375 -27.16 -10.05 32.50
C ASN A 375 -27.85 -8.91 31.73
N ARG A 376 -27.06 -8.16 30.96
CA ARG A 376 -27.55 -7.04 30.14
C ARG A 376 -28.36 -7.55 28.96
N ILE A 377 -29.54 -6.97 28.76
CA ILE A 377 -30.47 -7.32 27.68
C ILE A 377 -30.50 -6.22 26.63
N GLU A 378 -30.90 -4.99 27.00
CA GLU A 378 -30.95 -3.83 26.09
C GLU A 378 -30.50 -2.54 26.77
N THR A 379 -29.85 -1.67 26.00
CA THR A 379 -29.63 -0.26 26.34
C THR A 379 -30.76 0.59 25.77
N ILE A 380 -31.35 1.45 26.59
CA ILE A 380 -32.50 2.29 26.25
C ILE A 380 -32.09 3.76 26.28
N GLU A 381 -32.41 4.49 25.21
CA GLU A 381 -32.36 5.94 25.14
C GLU A 381 -33.77 6.52 25.32
N PHE A 382 -33.98 7.24 26.42
CA PHE A 382 -35.22 7.93 26.75
C PHE A 382 -35.08 9.44 26.52
N SER A 383 -36.00 10.03 25.77
CA SER A 383 -36.06 11.47 25.54
C SER A 383 -36.63 12.19 26.75
N LEU A 384 -35.83 13.05 27.39
CA LEU A 384 -36.32 13.94 28.44
C LEU A 384 -37.16 15.10 27.89
N THR A 385 -37.14 15.33 26.57
CA THR A 385 -37.95 16.35 25.89
C THR A 385 -39.28 15.79 25.43
N GLU A 386 -39.28 14.63 24.78
CA GLU A 386 -40.49 14.00 24.26
C GLU A 386 -41.21 13.13 25.30
N GLY A 387 -40.52 12.75 26.40
CA GLY A 387 -41.11 11.93 27.46
C GLY A 387 -41.37 10.48 27.06
N LYS A 388 -40.60 9.95 26.10
CA LYS A 388 -40.72 8.57 25.61
C LYS A 388 -39.37 7.98 25.19
N VAL A 389 -39.33 6.67 25.06
CA VAL A 389 -38.19 5.93 24.49
C VAL A 389 -38.02 6.32 23.01
N ILE A 390 -36.81 6.74 22.63
CA ILE A 390 -36.41 6.98 21.24
C ILE A 390 -35.81 5.70 20.65
N GLN A 391 -34.99 5.00 21.43
CA GLN A 391 -34.27 3.83 20.97
C GLN A 391 -34.11 2.82 22.11
N SER A 392 -34.21 1.54 21.79
CA SER A 392 -33.89 0.42 22.70
C SER A 392 -33.19 -0.66 21.88
N ARG A 393 -31.99 -1.10 22.26
CA ARG A 393 -31.21 -2.09 21.49
C ARG A 393 -30.41 -2.99 22.41
N GLY A 394 -30.40 -4.29 22.12
CA GLY A 394 -29.49 -5.28 22.69
C GLY A 394 -28.29 -5.55 21.78
N LEU A 395 -27.48 -6.55 22.13
CA LEU A 395 -26.18 -6.87 21.53
C LEU A 395 -26.08 -6.54 20.02
N CYS A 396 -25.04 -5.80 19.65
CA CYS A 396 -24.75 -5.39 18.27
C CYS A 396 -25.89 -4.59 17.60
N ASN A 397 -26.61 -3.77 18.38
CA ASN A 397 -27.74 -2.95 17.93
C ASN A 397 -28.94 -3.75 17.39
N THR A 398 -29.19 -4.94 17.93
CA THR A 398 -30.34 -5.78 17.53
C THR A 398 -31.48 -5.67 18.54
N ASN A 399 -32.72 -5.96 18.11
CA ASN A 399 -33.85 -6.07 19.03
C ASN A 399 -33.83 -7.45 19.70
N THR A 400 -34.07 -7.50 21.00
CA THR A 400 -34.21 -8.74 21.76
C THR A 400 -35.66 -9.21 21.79
N ALA A 401 -35.90 -10.43 22.27
CA ALA A 401 -37.26 -10.93 22.53
C ALA A 401 -38.03 -10.05 23.55
N HIS A 402 -37.32 -9.29 24.39
CA HIS A 402 -37.91 -8.42 25.40
C HIS A 402 -38.17 -6.99 24.89
N HIS A 403 -37.76 -6.65 23.65
CA HIS A 403 -37.75 -5.29 23.11
C HIS A 403 -39.08 -4.55 23.32
N ASP A 404 -40.18 -5.07 22.77
CA ASP A 404 -41.49 -4.40 22.84
C ASP A 404 -41.98 -4.26 24.29
N ARG A 405 -41.64 -5.22 25.14
CA ARG A 405 -41.99 -5.21 26.57
C ARG A 405 -41.19 -4.13 27.31
N ILE A 406 -39.88 -4.04 27.07
CA ILE A 406 -39.00 -3.01 27.63
C ILE A 406 -39.49 -1.62 27.24
N VAL A 407 -39.75 -1.39 25.95
CA VAL A 407 -40.24 -0.10 25.43
C VAL A 407 -41.57 0.29 26.08
N ARG A 408 -42.54 -0.64 26.14
CA ARG A 408 -43.83 -0.39 26.81
C ARG A 408 -43.66 -0.07 28.29
N LEU A 409 -42.81 -0.83 28.98
CA LEU A 409 -42.60 -0.70 30.41
C LEU A 409 -41.99 0.66 30.77
N VAL A 410 -40.94 1.09 30.06
CA VAL A 410 -40.30 2.40 30.28
C VAL A 410 -41.26 3.54 29.95
N ASN A 411 -42.01 3.45 28.84
CA ASN A 411 -43.00 4.48 28.49
C ASN A 411 -44.15 4.58 29.51
N ALA A 412 -44.61 3.46 30.08
CA ALA A 412 -45.62 3.47 31.15
C ALA A 412 -45.13 4.20 32.42
N HIS A 413 -43.83 4.13 32.69
CA HIS A 413 -43.18 4.78 33.84
C HIS A 413 -42.59 6.16 33.50
N ALA A 414 -42.84 6.69 32.29
CA ALA A 414 -42.32 7.98 31.85
C ALA A 414 -42.67 9.13 32.81
N HIS A 415 -43.86 9.09 33.42
CA HIS A 415 -44.29 10.10 34.40
C HIS A 415 -43.36 10.19 35.62
N GLN A 416 -42.80 9.06 36.08
CA GLN A 416 -41.87 9.02 37.23
C GLN A 416 -40.52 9.64 36.85
N ILE A 417 -40.03 9.32 35.65
CA ILE A 417 -38.79 9.90 35.10
C ILE A 417 -38.94 11.41 34.91
N LEU A 418 -40.07 11.87 34.37
CA LEU A 418 -40.33 13.29 34.13
C LEU A 418 -40.62 14.06 35.42
N ALA A 419 -41.23 13.46 36.44
CA ALA A 419 -41.44 14.10 37.74
C ALA A 419 -40.09 14.45 38.39
N ALA A 420 -39.10 13.56 38.30
CA ALA A 420 -37.73 13.83 38.79
C ALA A 420 -37.03 14.99 38.05
N LYS A 421 -37.51 15.39 36.87
CA LYS A 421 -37.03 16.57 36.14
C LYS A 421 -37.51 17.88 36.78
N GLN A 422 -38.71 17.89 37.35
CA GLN A 422 -39.38 19.10 37.88
C GLN A 422 -38.94 19.49 39.29
N THR A 423 -38.33 18.57 40.03
CA THR A 423 -37.84 18.78 41.41
C THR A 423 -36.46 19.46 41.49
N ALA A 424 -36.11 20.29 40.52
CA ALA A 424 -34.75 20.81 40.31
C ALA A 424 -34.61 22.31 40.22
#